data_AF-A0A651ERY6-F1
#
_entry.id   AF-A0A651ERY6-F1
#
_cell.length_a   1.000
_cell.length_b   1.000
_cell.length_c   1.000
_cell.angle_alpha   90.00
_cell.angle_beta   90.00
_cell.angle_gamma   90.00
#
_symmetry.space_group_name_H-M   'P 1'
#
loop_
_entity.id
_entity.type
_entity.pdbx_description
1 polymer ?
#
loop_
_entity_poly.entity_id
_entity_poly.type
_entity_poly.pdbx_seq_one_letter_code
_entity_poly.pdbx_strand_id
1 'polypeptide(L)'
;MHPTDNHGPIVIKLGGAAVEAPEGQHALWEAIVALHHAEPGGVVLVHGGGGQVDRLLAALGLPVARVDGLRVTPEDQIGHVTGVLAGTVNTAIVGALRRVGGNAVGLTIGSGGTTVCRVREESGVRLGRVGAADAGDPLLLRTLLGENFLPVLSSIGLDSSGLPLNVNADEAAASIAETVRARAIVLLTDVVGVLGADGEVIPEITRDRLEALIASGVVHSGMLVKVRAALASAERSGCPVVIASWKHPSQLVGLSKGERLGTRVVPGSGVAARASGVGAQRGLS
;
A
#
# COMPACT_ATOMS: atom_id res chain seq x y z
N MET A 1 -5.84 5.71 -30.37
CA MET A 1 -5.81 5.10 -29.03
C MET A 1 -4.87 5.94 -28.19
N HIS A 2 -5.38 6.69 -27.20
CA HIS A 2 -4.55 7.54 -26.35
C HIS A 2 -3.72 6.66 -25.38
N PRO A 3 -2.48 7.03 -25.03
CA PRO A 3 -1.63 6.26 -24.11
C PRO A 3 -2.10 6.19 -22.64
N THR A 4 -3.35 6.56 -22.33
CA THR A 4 -3.78 6.92 -20.96
C THR A 4 -4.77 5.98 -20.29
N ASP A 5 -5.32 4.98 -20.99
CA ASP A 5 -6.36 4.12 -20.39
C ASP A 5 -5.73 2.89 -19.72
N ASN A 6 -5.01 3.14 -18.61
CA ASN A 6 -4.57 2.07 -17.73
C ASN A 6 -5.78 1.56 -16.91
N HIS A 7 -6.31 0.40 -17.28
CA HIS A 7 -7.35 -0.33 -16.55
C HIS A 7 -6.79 -1.27 -15.46
N GLY A 8 -5.52 -1.12 -15.07
CA GLY A 8 -4.95 -1.86 -13.95
C GLY A 8 -5.71 -1.62 -12.64
N PRO A 9 -5.62 -2.54 -11.67
CA PRO A 9 -6.28 -2.39 -10.37
C PRO A 9 -5.87 -1.13 -9.64
N ILE A 10 -6.68 -0.71 -8.67
CA ILE A 10 -6.27 0.25 -7.65
C ILE A 10 -5.69 -0.51 -6.47
N VAL A 11 -4.48 -0.14 -6.05
CA VAL A 11 -3.92 -0.65 -4.78
C VAL A 11 -4.26 0.33 -3.67
N ILE A 12 -5.00 -0.13 -2.66
CA ILE A 12 -5.37 0.70 -1.51
C ILE A 12 -4.52 0.26 -0.32
N LYS A 13 -3.73 1.18 0.23
CA LYS A 13 -3.03 0.97 1.49
C LYS A 13 -3.87 1.48 2.65
N LEU A 14 -4.18 0.59 3.58
CA LEU A 14 -4.89 0.91 4.82
C LEU A 14 -3.90 1.35 5.91
N GLY A 15 -4.06 2.58 6.41
CA GLY A 15 -3.34 3.07 7.59
C GLY A 15 -3.81 2.38 8.89
N GLY A 16 -2.94 2.32 9.90
CA GLY A 16 -3.24 1.64 11.17
C GLY A 16 -4.49 2.17 11.88
N ALA A 17 -4.72 3.49 11.85
CA ALA A 17 -5.92 4.10 12.44
C ALA A 17 -7.22 3.62 11.76
N ALA A 18 -7.23 3.43 10.44
CA ALA A 18 -8.41 2.94 9.73
C ALA A 18 -8.74 1.49 10.13
N VAL A 19 -7.70 0.68 10.38
CA VAL A 19 -7.84 -0.72 10.83
C VAL A 19 -8.30 -0.82 12.30
N GLU A 20 -8.00 0.19 13.12
CA GLU A 20 -8.32 0.19 14.56
C GLU A 20 -9.62 0.90 14.94
N ALA A 21 -10.17 1.77 14.07
CA ALA A 21 -11.34 2.59 14.38
C ALA A 21 -12.66 1.78 14.45
N PRO A 22 -13.33 1.63 15.60
CA PRO A 22 -14.61 0.91 15.68
C PRO A 22 -15.76 1.64 14.95
N GLU A 23 -15.69 2.97 14.92
CA GLU A 23 -16.70 3.86 14.35
C GLU A 23 -16.28 4.30 12.93
N GLY A 24 -17.19 4.22 11.96
CA GLY A 24 -16.94 4.61 10.56
C GLY A 24 -16.32 3.51 9.67
N GLN A 25 -15.88 2.38 10.24
CA GLN A 25 -15.34 1.26 9.46
C GLN A 25 -16.36 0.65 8.50
N HIS A 26 -17.64 0.54 8.88
CA HIS A 26 -18.66 -0.09 8.03
C HIS A 26 -18.80 0.60 6.66
N ALA A 27 -19.00 1.92 6.66
CA ALA A 27 -19.10 2.72 5.45
C ALA A 27 -17.81 2.68 4.60
N LEU A 28 -16.63 2.58 5.25
CA LEU A 28 -15.36 2.39 4.54
C LEU A 28 -15.33 1.05 3.81
N TRP A 29 -15.75 -0.05 4.46
CA TRP A 29 -15.79 -1.36 3.85
C TRP A 29 -16.80 -1.42 2.70
N GLU A 30 -17.99 -0.84 2.87
CA GLU A 30 -18.99 -0.70 1.80
C GLU A 30 -18.42 0.06 0.60
N ALA A 31 -17.75 1.19 0.84
CA ALA A 31 -17.14 1.98 -0.23
C ALA A 31 -16.01 1.25 -0.95
N ILE A 32 -15.19 0.49 -0.24
CA ILE A 32 -14.13 -0.32 -0.85
C ILE A 32 -14.71 -1.44 -1.71
N VAL A 33 -15.76 -2.13 -1.26
CA VAL A 33 -16.44 -3.18 -2.05
C VAL A 33 -17.15 -2.57 -3.25
N ALA A 34 -17.84 -1.43 -3.09
CA ALA A 34 -18.44 -0.72 -4.21
C ALA A 34 -17.40 -0.27 -5.25
N LEU A 35 -16.26 0.25 -4.80
CA LEU A 35 -15.15 0.61 -5.68
C LEU A 35 -14.58 -0.62 -6.40
N HIS A 36 -14.41 -1.75 -5.70
CA HIS A 36 -13.93 -2.99 -6.30
C HIS A 36 -14.82 -3.46 -7.47
N HIS A 37 -16.14 -3.35 -7.33
CA HIS A 37 -17.08 -3.70 -8.39
C HIS A 37 -17.20 -2.65 -9.51
N ALA A 38 -16.97 -1.38 -9.19
CA ALA A 38 -17.03 -0.30 -10.18
C ALA A 38 -15.77 -0.20 -11.05
N GLU A 39 -14.62 -0.67 -10.55
CA GLU A 39 -13.34 -0.64 -11.25
C GLU A 39 -13.13 -1.88 -12.12
N PRO A 40 -12.89 -1.75 -13.43
CA PRO A 40 -12.65 -2.90 -14.31
C PRO A 40 -11.46 -3.78 -13.88
N GLY A 41 -10.41 -3.16 -13.31
CA GLY A 41 -9.25 -3.87 -12.78
C GLY A 41 -9.42 -4.37 -11.35
N GLY A 42 -10.49 -3.98 -10.66
CA GLY A 42 -10.73 -4.26 -9.25
C GLY A 42 -9.80 -3.49 -8.30
N VAL A 43 -9.73 -3.99 -7.07
CA VAL A 43 -9.03 -3.36 -5.94
C VAL A 43 -8.18 -4.41 -5.24
N VAL A 44 -6.96 -4.05 -4.89
CA VAL A 44 -6.08 -4.85 -4.03
C VAL A 44 -5.84 -4.07 -2.74
N LEU A 45 -6.17 -4.64 -1.60
CA LEU A 45 -5.88 -4.03 -0.30
C LEU A 45 -4.52 -4.47 0.22
N VAL A 46 -3.73 -3.52 0.71
CA VAL A 46 -2.49 -3.78 1.46
C VAL A 46 -2.61 -3.14 2.83
N HIS A 47 -2.25 -3.85 3.89
CA HIS A 47 -2.34 -3.31 5.24
C HIS A 47 -1.08 -3.55 6.08
N GLY A 48 -0.89 -2.62 7.02
CA GLY A 48 0.00 -2.81 8.17
C GLY A 48 -0.78 -3.25 9.41
N GLY A 49 -0.23 -2.95 10.58
CA GLY A 49 -0.86 -3.24 11.87
C GLY A 49 0.07 -2.93 13.02
N GLY A 50 0.82 -1.82 12.90
CA GLY A 50 1.91 -1.49 13.81
C GLY A 50 1.46 -1.44 15.26
N GLY A 51 0.31 -0.79 15.53
CA GLY A 51 -0.25 -0.67 16.88
C GLY A 51 -0.67 -2.00 17.49
N GLN A 52 -1.27 -2.90 16.71
CA GLN A 52 -1.62 -4.26 17.15
C GLN A 52 -0.38 -5.08 17.50
N VAL A 53 0.68 -4.97 16.69
CA VAL A 53 1.96 -5.62 16.96
C VAL A 53 2.59 -5.05 18.22
N ASP A 54 2.60 -3.73 18.38
CA ASP A 54 3.12 -3.04 19.58
C ASP A 54 2.41 -3.53 20.85
N ARG A 55 1.06 -3.62 20.80
CA ARG A 55 0.25 -4.11 21.93
C ARG A 55 0.59 -5.55 22.30
N LEU A 56 0.73 -6.45 21.32
CA LEU A 56 1.06 -7.85 21.59
C LEU A 56 2.48 -7.97 22.19
N LEU A 57 3.47 -7.34 21.58
CA LEU A 57 4.85 -7.42 22.06
C LEU A 57 4.99 -6.86 23.48
N ALA A 58 4.34 -5.73 23.76
CA ALA A 58 4.29 -5.17 25.12
C ALA A 58 3.62 -6.11 26.13
N ALA A 59 2.50 -6.75 25.76
CA ALA A 59 1.82 -7.72 26.63
C ALA A 59 2.68 -8.97 26.92
N LEU A 60 3.59 -9.33 26.01
CA LEU A 60 4.55 -10.41 26.18
C LEU A 60 5.85 -9.98 26.88
N GLY A 61 5.98 -8.69 27.25
CA GLY A 61 7.22 -8.14 27.82
C GLY A 61 8.39 -8.07 26.83
N LEU A 62 8.12 -8.11 25.53
CA LEU A 62 9.13 -8.04 24.48
C LEU A 62 9.42 -6.59 24.08
N PRO A 63 10.69 -6.21 23.88
CA PRO A 63 11.07 -4.84 23.56
C PRO A 63 10.60 -4.44 22.15
N VAL A 64 10.14 -3.20 22.04
CA VAL A 64 9.75 -2.55 20.80
C VAL A 64 10.74 -1.43 20.48
N ALA A 65 11.39 -1.50 19.32
CA ALA A 65 12.30 -0.46 18.85
C ALA A 65 12.00 -0.09 17.38
N ARG A 66 12.32 1.15 17.02
CA ARG A 66 12.22 1.65 15.65
C ARG A 66 13.48 2.41 15.26
N VAL A 67 13.89 2.25 14.01
CA VAL A 67 14.96 3.02 13.37
C VAL A 67 14.40 3.52 12.04
N ASP A 68 14.47 4.83 11.80
CA ASP A 68 13.96 5.48 10.58
C ASP A 68 12.53 5.08 10.19
N GLY A 69 11.68 4.91 11.20
CA GLY A 69 10.27 4.52 11.06
C GLY A 69 10.04 3.01 10.87
N LEU A 70 11.08 2.22 10.60
CA LEU A 70 11.03 0.77 10.51
C LEU A 70 11.04 0.14 11.89
N ARG A 71 10.23 -0.90 12.10
CA ARG A 71 10.26 -1.70 13.33
C ARG A 71 11.46 -2.64 13.28
N VAL A 72 12.40 -2.48 14.21
CA VAL A 72 13.43 -3.50 14.43
C VAL A 72 12.73 -4.80 14.78
N THR A 73 12.99 -5.86 14.01
CA THR A 73 12.28 -7.13 14.13
C THR A 73 13.29 -8.25 14.35
N PRO A 74 13.66 -8.54 15.60
CA PRO A 74 14.49 -9.69 15.94
C PRO A 74 13.93 -11.02 15.41
N GLU A 75 14.80 -12.02 15.25
CA GLU A 75 14.44 -13.33 14.70
C GLU A 75 13.42 -14.09 15.57
N ASP A 76 13.51 -13.94 16.89
CA ASP A 76 12.54 -14.49 17.85
C ASP A 76 11.19 -13.74 17.83
N GLN A 77 11.14 -12.50 17.34
CA GLN A 77 9.91 -11.71 17.29
C GLN A 77 9.12 -11.85 15.98
N ILE A 78 9.74 -12.28 14.87
CA ILE A 78 9.08 -12.32 13.55
C ILE A 78 7.83 -13.20 13.52
N GLY A 79 7.81 -14.29 14.31
CA GLY A 79 6.65 -15.17 14.44
C GLY A 79 5.44 -14.44 15.04
N HIS A 80 5.66 -13.62 16.08
CA HIS A 80 4.62 -12.80 16.70
C HIS A 80 4.12 -11.71 15.76
N VAL A 81 5.04 -11.02 15.06
CA VAL A 81 4.69 -10.01 14.05
C VAL A 81 3.84 -10.62 12.94
N THR A 82 4.26 -11.78 12.42
CA THR A 82 3.54 -12.52 11.37
C THR A 82 2.15 -12.95 11.85
N GLY A 83 2.04 -13.53 13.05
CA GLY A 83 0.77 -13.96 13.62
C GLY A 83 -0.23 -12.82 13.79
N VAL A 84 0.22 -11.63 14.19
CA VAL A 84 -0.65 -10.45 14.28
C VAL A 84 -1.05 -9.95 12.90
N LEU A 85 -0.09 -9.74 11.99
CA LEU A 85 -0.38 -9.11 10.70
C LEU A 85 -1.13 -10.04 9.76
N ALA A 86 -0.60 -11.24 9.51
CA ALA A 86 -1.20 -12.21 8.60
C ALA A 86 -2.35 -13.00 9.23
N GLY A 87 -2.36 -13.18 10.56
CA GLY A 87 -3.43 -13.85 11.28
C GLY A 87 -4.51 -12.87 11.72
N THR A 88 -4.32 -12.22 12.87
CA THR A 88 -5.37 -11.44 13.54
C THR A 88 -5.90 -10.28 12.69
N VAL A 89 -5.01 -9.41 12.19
CA VAL A 89 -5.42 -8.20 11.48
C VAL A 89 -6.01 -8.53 10.11
N ASN A 90 -5.31 -9.34 9.33
CA ASN A 90 -5.77 -9.72 7.99
C ASN A 90 -7.13 -10.43 8.03
N THR A 91 -7.30 -11.40 8.94
CA THR A 91 -8.58 -12.11 9.11
C THR A 91 -9.70 -11.17 9.53
N ALA A 92 -9.44 -10.20 10.40
CA ALA A 92 -10.44 -9.22 10.81
C ALA A 92 -10.92 -8.35 9.64
N ILE A 93 -10.00 -7.88 8.79
CA ILE A 93 -10.33 -7.10 7.58
C ILE A 93 -11.14 -7.95 6.60
N VAL A 94 -10.71 -9.20 6.33
CA VAL A 94 -11.46 -10.13 5.47
C VAL A 94 -12.87 -10.37 5.99
N GLY A 95 -13.03 -10.59 7.29
CA GLY A 95 -14.35 -10.75 7.92
C GLY A 95 -15.22 -9.50 7.80
N ALA A 96 -14.62 -8.31 7.92
CA ALA A 96 -15.35 -7.05 7.78
C ALA A 96 -15.84 -6.80 6.35
N LEU A 97 -15.00 -7.05 5.35
CA LEU A 97 -15.38 -6.95 3.93
C LEU A 97 -16.47 -7.98 3.56
N ARG A 98 -16.37 -9.22 4.08
CA ARG A 98 -17.39 -10.25 3.87
C ARG A 98 -18.75 -9.85 4.43
N ARG A 99 -18.80 -9.18 5.58
CA ARG A 99 -20.06 -8.71 6.18
C ARG A 99 -20.81 -7.69 5.32
N VAL A 100 -20.11 -6.97 4.44
CA VAL A 100 -20.69 -6.00 3.49
C VAL A 100 -20.77 -6.55 2.06
N GLY A 101 -20.68 -7.88 1.89
CA GLY A 101 -20.87 -8.56 0.60
C GLY A 101 -19.62 -8.70 -0.27
N GLY A 102 -18.44 -8.34 0.23
CA GLY A 102 -17.19 -8.48 -0.52
C GLY A 102 -16.65 -9.93 -0.55
N ASN A 103 -16.23 -10.39 -1.72
CA ASN A 103 -15.52 -11.67 -1.91
C ASN A 103 -14.04 -11.57 -1.51
N ALA A 104 -13.76 -11.26 -0.25
CA ALA A 104 -12.39 -11.02 0.23
C ALA A 104 -11.58 -12.31 0.44
N VAL A 105 -10.29 -12.28 0.04
CA VAL A 105 -9.30 -13.34 0.24
C VAL A 105 -8.07 -12.79 0.95
N GLY A 106 -7.73 -13.36 2.10
CA GLY A 106 -6.57 -12.97 2.91
C GLY A 106 -5.27 -13.62 2.44
N LEU A 107 -4.23 -12.82 2.26
CA LEU A 107 -2.92 -13.24 1.75
C LEU A 107 -1.78 -12.47 2.47
N THR A 108 -0.55 -12.88 2.17
CA THR A 108 0.67 -12.10 2.47
C THR A 108 1.25 -11.58 1.16
N ILE A 109 2.10 -10.55 1.19
CA ILE A 109 2.81 -10.12 -0.03
C ILE A 109 3.76 -11.18 -0.59
N GLY A 110 4.18 -12.15 0.22
CA GLY A 110 4.97 -13.30 -0.23
C GLY A 110 4.16 -14.43 -0.90
N SER A 111 2.82 -14.36 -0.89
CA SER A 111 1.97 -15.43 -1.43
C SER A 111 2.12 -15.56 -2.96
N GLY A 112 2.30 -16.78 -3.45
CA GLY A 112 2.32 -17.08 -4.89
C GLY A 112 3.43 -16.40 -5.68
N GLY A 113 4.52 -15.94 -5.03
CA GLY A 113 5.59 -15.21 -5.70
C GLY A 113 5.23 -13.76 -6.09
N THR A 114 4.16 -13.21 -5.50
CA THR A 114 3.65 -11.85 -5.82
C THR A 114 4.71 -10.76 -5.58
N THR A 115 5.61 -10.97 -4.64
CA THR A 115 6.79 -10.13 -4.41
C THR A 115 8.04 -10.98 -4.18
N VAL A 116 9.20 -10.42 -4.51
CA VAL A 116 10.51 -10.99 -4.16
C VAL A 116 11.03 -10.18 -2.98
N CYS A 117 11.20 -10.81 -1.82
CA CYS A 117 11.69 -10.12 -0.63
C CYS A 117 13.09 -10.57 -0.25
N ARG A 118 13.87 -9.63 0.31
CA ARG A 118 15.20 -9.89 0.87
C ARG A 118 15.37 -9.16 2.19
N VAL A 119 16.26 -9.65 3.03
CA VAL A 119 16.61 -8.93 4.27
C VAL A 119 17.14 -7.55 3.90
N ARG A 120 16.65 -6.53 4.60
CA ARG A 120 17.12 -5.16 4.46
C ARG A 120 18.46 -5.01 5.16
N GLU A 121 19.48 -4.67 4.40
CA GLU A 121 20.79 -4.31 4.91
C GLU A 121 20.89 -2.78 4.97
N GLU A 122 20.97 -2.23 6.18
CA GLU A 122 21.27 -0.82 6.40
C GLU A 122 22.64 -0.69 7.08
N SER A 123 23.44 0.25 6.60
CA SER A 123 24.81 0.44 7.09
C SER A 123 24.79 0.82 8.57
N GLY A 124 25.41 -0.01 9.41
CA GLY A 124 25.60 0.26 10.84
C GLY A 124 24.40 -0.04 11.74
N VAL A 125 23.26 -0.54 11.22
CA VAL A 125 22.08 -0.87 12.03
C VAL A 125 21.59 -2.29 11.74
N ARG A 126 21.50 -3.12 12.79
CA ARG A 126 20.90 -4.46 12.69
C ARG A 126 19.39 -4.38 12.90
N LEU A 127 18.63 -4.42 11.80
CA LEU A 127 17.17 -4.43 11.85
C LEU A 127 16.54 -5.81 12.09
N GLY A 128 17.31 -6.89 11.93
CA GLY A 128 16.82 -8.27 12.04
C GLY A 128 16.04 -8.70 10.79
N ARG A 129 14.89 -9.35 10.98
CA ARG A 129 13.96 -9.85 9.95
C ARG A 129 13.11 -8.75 9.31
N VAL A 130 13.71 -7.59 9.06
CA VAL A 130 13.08 -6.51 8.29
C VAL A 130 13.41 -6.74 6.81
N GLY A 131 12.38 -6.67 5.96
CA GLY A 131 12.51 -6.93 4.53
C GLY A 131 12.53 -5.67 3.67
N ALA A 132 13.16 -5.79 2.52
CA ALA A 132 12.85 -5.00 1.34
C ALA A 132 12.07 -5.87 0.35
N ALA A 133 11.04 -5.33 -0.29
CA ALA A 133 10.19 -6.08 -1.22
C ALA A 133 10.27 -5.49 -2.61
N ASP A 134 10.55 -6.31 -3.62
CA ASP A 134 10.55 -5.95 -5.05
C ASP A 134 9.38 -6.63 -5.78
N ALA A 135 9.01 -6.11 -6.96
CA ALA A 135 7.95 -6.66 -7.77
C ALA A 135 8.23 -8.13 -8.16
N GLY A 136 7.17 -8.93 -8.20
CA GLY A 136 7.21 -10.36 -8.48
C GLY A 136 6.27 -10.75 -9.62
N ASP A 137 5.63 -11.91 -9.48
CA ASP A 137 4.70 -12.47 -10.46
C ASP A 137 3.24 -12.01 -10.19
N PRO A 138 2.56 -11.36 -11.15
CA PRO A 138 1.18 -10.94 -10.97
C PRO A 138 0.15 -12.07 -11.09
N LEU A 139 0.52 -13.29 -11.47
CA LEU A 139 -0.41 -14.37 -11.82
C LEU A 139 -1.48 -14.59 -10.75
N LEU A 140 -1.07 -14.78 -9.49
CA LEU A 140 -2.01 -15.02 -8.38
C LEU A 140 -3.04 -13.89 -8.27
N LEU A 141 -2.59 -12.64 -8.22
CA LEU A 141 -3.48 -11.50 -8.04
C LEU A 141 -4.38 -11.27 -9.26
N ARG A 142 -3.85 -11.46 -10.48
CA ARG A 142 -4.65 -11.36 -11.71
C ARG A 142 -5.74 -12.42 -11.77
N THR A 143 -5.43 -13.66 -11.37
CA THR A 143 -6.43 -14.74 -11.29
C THR A 143 -7.53 -14.38 -10.29
N LEU A 144 -7.17 -13.91 -9.09
CA LEU A 144 -8.16 -13.54 -8.08
C LEU A 144 -9.04 -12.37 -8.54
N LEU A 145 -8.44 -11.31 -9.07
CA LEU A 145 -9.18 -10.14 -9.57
C LEU A 145 -10.08 -10.51 -10.75
N GLY A 146 -9.61 -11.37 -11.67
CA GLY A 146 -10.39 -11.85 -12.82
C GLY A 146 -11.64 -12.65 -12.41
N GLU A 147 -11.57 -13.34 -11.28
CA GLU A 147 -12.69 -14.07 -10.67
C GLU A 147 -13.47 -13.23 -9.64
N ASN A 148 -13.29 -11.90 -9.66
CA ASN A 148 -13.99 -10.95 -8.78
C ASN A 148 -13.78 -11.22 -7.27
N PHE A 149 -12.63 -11.78 -6.91
CA PHE A 149 -12.14 -11.76 -5.53
C PHE A 149 -11.44 -10.43 -5.23
N LEU A 150 -11.57 -9.98 -3.99
CA LEU A 150 -10.90 -8.80 -3.44
C LEU A 150 -9.68 -9.25 -2.60
N PRO A 151 -8.45 -9.15 -3.12
CA PRO A 151 -7.27 -9.60 -2.40
C PRO A 151 -6.93 -8.65 -1.25
N VAL A 152 -6.65 -9.19 -0.06
CA VAL A 152 -6.27 -8.45 1.15
C VAL A 152 -4.91 -8.94 1.62
N LEU A 153 -3.85 -8.16 1.40
CA LEU A 153 -2.48 -8.55 1.66
C LEU A 153 -1.94 -7.89 2.94
N SER A 154 -1.44 -8.72 3.85
CA SER A 154 -0.59 -8.27 4.95
C SER A 154 0.83 -8.00 4.45
N SER A 155 1.52 -7.03 5.07
CA SER A 155 2.89 -6.62 4.75
C SER A 155 3.98 -7.59 5.27
N ILE A 156 3.72 -8.89 5.14
CA ILE A 156 4.68 -9.97 5.43
C ILE A 156 5.19 -10.54 4.10
N GLY A 157 6.50 -10.43 3.88
CA GLY A 157 7.19 -11.04 2.75
C GLY A 157 7.81 -12.39 3.12
N LEU A 158 8.33 -13.10 2.11
CA LEU A 158 9.13 -14.31 2.30
C LEU A 158 10.51 -14.11 1.66
N ASP A 159 11.58 -14.45 2.37
CA ASP A 159 12.91 -14.49 1.78
C ASP A 159 13.10 -15.72 0.87
N SER A 160 14.28 -15.84 0.26
CA SER A 160 14.62 -16.96 -0.64
C SER A 160 14.62 -18.34 0.05
N SER A 161 14.62 -18.40 1.38
CA SER A 161 14.49 -19.64 2.15
C SER A 161 13.06 -19.94 2.60
N GLY A 162 12.11 -19.07 2.25
CA GLY A 162 10.71 -19.20 2.65
C GLY A 162 10.42 -18.72 4.06
N LEU A 163 11.34 -17.98 4.69
CA LEU A 163 11.16 -17.45 6.05
C LEU A 163 10.54 -16.05 6.00
N PRO A 164 9.69 -15.68 6.98
CA PRO A 164 8.93 -14.42 6.98
C PRO A 164 9.81 -13.19 7.18
N LEU A 165 9.47 -12.09 6.51
CA LEU A 165 10.08 -10.77 6.67
C LEU A 165 9.01 -9.72 6.94
N ASN A 166 9.29 -8.83 7.89
CA ASN A 166 8.45 -7.67 8.18
C ASN A 166 8.78 -6.53 7.20
N VAL A 167 7.86 -6.20 6.31
CA VAL A 167 8.05 -5.18 5.27
C VAL A 167 7.26 -3.93 5.62
N ASN A 168 7.79 -2.74 5.30
CA ASN A 168 7.02 -1.51 5.44
C ASN A 168 5.76 -1.55 4.56
N ALA A 169 4.59 -1.19 5.11
CA ALA A 169 3.33 -1.32 4.38
C ALA A 169 3.19 -0.39 3.15
N ASP A 170 3.84 0.77 3.15
CA ASP A 170 3.84 1.67 1.98
C ASP A 170 4.76 1.12 0.88
N GLU A 171 5.90 0.51 1.26
CA GLU A 171 6.78 -0.20 0.32
C GLU A 171 6.10 -1.45 -0.24
N ALA A 172 5.43 -2.23 0.61
CA ALA A 172 4.62 -3.37 0.21
C ALA A 172 3.55 -2.95 -0.81
N ALA A 173 2.81 -1.87 -0.55
CA ALA A 173 1.82 -1.34 -1.48
C ALA A 173 2.44 -0.90 -2.82
N ALA A 174 3.59 -0.25 -2.80
CA ALA A 174 4.30 0.16 -4.01
C ALA A 174 4.76 -1.04 -4.85
N SER A 175 5.33 -2.07 -4.22
CA SER A 175 5.80 -3.27 -4.92
C SER A 175 4.63 -4.11 -5.44
N ILE A 176 3.51 -4.20 -4.70
CA ILE A 176 2.28 -4.81 -5.22
C ILE A 176 1.76 -4.04 -6.43
N ALA A 177 1.71 -2.70 -6.35
CA ALA A 177 1.27 -1.84 -7.44
C ALA A 177 2.12 -2.02 -8.70
N GLU A 178 3.44 -2.13 -8.54
CA GLU A 178 4.37 -2.45 -9.62
C GLU A 178 4.08 -3.83 -10.22
N THR A 179 3.97 -4.87 -9.38
CA THR A 179 3.65 -6.26 -9.80
C THR A 179 2.41 -6.29 -10.68
N VAL A 180 1.30 -5.69 -10.24
CA VAL A 180 0.01 -5.76 -10.95
C VAL A 180 -0.18 -4.67 -12.01
N ARG A 181 0.80 -3.79 -12.21
CA ARG A 181 0.71 -2.59 -13.08
C ARG A 181 -0.50 -1.72 -12.73
N ALA A 182 -0.67 -1.45 -11.44
CA ALA A 182 -1.80 -0.71 -10.90
C ALA A 182 -1.97 0.65 -11.57
N ARG A 183 -3.22 1.10 -11.73
CA ARG A 183 -3.50 2.44 -12.28
C ARG A 183 -3.21 3.56 -11.29
N ALA A 184 -3.33 3.27 -10.00
CA ALA A 184 -3.01 4.17 -8.91
C ALA A 184 -2.80 3.40 -7.60
N ILE A 185 -2.08 4.04 -6.67
CA ILE A 185 -2.09 3.68 -5.25
C ILE A 185 -2.96 4.69 -4.51
N VAL A 186 -3.81 4.26 -3.57
CA VAL A 186 -4.51 5.15 -2.64
C VAL A 186 -3.98 4.88 -1.24
N LEU A 187 -3.29 5.87 -0.67
CA LEU A 187 -2.88 5.87 0.74
C LEU A 187 -4.02 6.43 1.57
N LEU A 188 -4.75 5.54 2.28
CA LEU A 188 -5.81 5.96 3.17
C LEU A 188 -5.25 6.37 4.52
N THR A 189 -5.40 7.65 4.83
CA THR A 189 -4.83 8.31 6.00
C THR A 189 -5.90 9.09 6.78
N ASP A 190 -5.48 9.72 7.86
CA ASP A 190 -6.29 10.59 8.72
C ASP A 190 -6.46 12.03 8.19
N VAL A 191 -5.75 12.39 7.11
CA VAL A 191 -5.80 13.72 6.50
C VAL A 191 -6.55 13.69 5.16
N VAL A 192 -7.23 14.78 4.83
CA VAL A 192 -8.02 14.92 3.58
C VAL A 192 -7.14 15.04 2.33
N GLY A 193 -5.89 15.41 2.49
CA GLY A 193 -4.91 15.64 1.45
C GLY A 193 -3.79 16.55 1.96
N VAL A 194 -2.99 17.08 1.04
CA VAL A 194 -1.99 18.12 1.32
C VAL A 194 -2.67 19.46 1.19
N LEU A 195 -2.67 20.26 2.24
CA LEU A 195 -3.26 21.60 2.22
C LEU A 195 -2.25 22.63 1.71
N GLY A 196 -2.71 23.56 0.88
CA GLY A 196 -1.98 24.75 0.48
C GLY A 196 -1.96 25.82 1.57
N ALA A 197 -1.25 26.91 1.30
CA ALA A 197 -1.22 28.08 2.19
C ALA A 197 -2.61 28.73 2.36
N ASP A 198 -3.50 28.52 1.41
CA ASP A 198 -4.90 28.95 1.40
C ASP A 198 -5.82 28.03 2.22
N GLY A 199 -5.31 26.90 2.73
CA GLY A 199 -6.10 25.90 3.45
C GLY A 199 -6.86 24.94 2.53
N GLU A 200 -6.75 25.09 1.21
CA GLU A 200 -7.40 24.22 0.23
C GLU A 200 -6.54 23.00 -0.11
N VAL A 201 -7.17 21.91 -0.54
CA VAL A 201 -6.43 20.69 -0.94
C VAL A 201 -5.70 20.94 -2.26
N ILE A 202 -4.39 20.74 -2.25
CA ILE A 202 -3.56 20.76 -3.45
C ILE A 202 -3.94 19.53 -4.29
N PRO A 203 -4.45 19.70 -5.53
CA PRO A 203 -4.98 18.59 -6.30
C PRO A 203 -3.88 17.66 -6.82
N GLU A 204 -2.72 18.22 -7.20
CA GLU A 204 -1.61 17.45 -7.75
C GLU A 204 -0.26 17.99 -7.29
N ILE A 205 0.66 17.06 -6.98
CA ILE A 205 2.05 17.34 -6.59
C ILE A 205 3.00 16.52 -7.47
N THR A 206 3.89 17.24 -8.17
CA THR A 206 5.08 16.69 -8.81
C THR A 206 6.29 16.82 -7.88
N ARG A 207 7.41 16.18 -8.22
CA ARG A 207 8.70 16.38 -7.53
C ARG A 207 9.08 17.86 -7.40
N ASP A 208 9.05 18.60 -8.51
CA ASP A 208 9.43 20.02 -8.52
C ASP A 208 8.46 20.86 -7.68
N ARG A 209 7.16 20.53 -7.74
CA ARG A 209 6.16 21.20 -6.92
C ARG A 209 6.36 20.92 -5.44
N LEU A 210 6.75 19.69 -5.06
CA LEU A 210 7.06 19.34 -3.69
C LEU A 210 8.25 20.16 -3.16
N GLU A 211 9.35 20.25 -3.90
CA GLU A 211 10.51 21.02 -3.47
C GLU A 211 10.17 22.52 -3.33
N ALA A 212 9.33 23.08 -4.21
CA ALA A 212 8.81 24.43 -4.06
C ALA A 212 7.93 24.62 -2.81
N LEU A 213 7.08 23.64 -2.47
CA LEU A 213 6.23 23.66 -1.28
C LEU A 213 7.03 23.51 0.02
N ILE A 214 8.18 22.83 -0.04
CA ILE A 214 9.13 22.73 1.08
C ILE A 214 9.85 24.06 1.27
N ALA A 215 10.37 24.63 0.18
CA ALA A 215 11.08 25.91 0.23
C ALA A 215 10.19 27.06 0.73
N SER A 216 8.89 27.03 0.41
CA SER A 216 7.92 28.01 0.91
C SER A 216 7.41 27.73 2.33
N GLY A 217 7.78 26.59 2.93
CA GLY A 217 7.34 26.20 4.27
C GLY A 217 5.89 25.72 4.35
N VAL A 218 5.18 25.54 3.23
CA VAL A 218 3.79 25.04 3.20
C VAL A 218 3.72 23.58 3.63
N VAL A 219 4.68 22.76 3.19
CA VAL A 219 4.78 21.35 3.57
C VAL A 219 5.93 21.16 4.54
N HIS A 220 5.59 20.86 5.80
CA HIS A 220 6.56 20.65 6.87
C HIS A 220 6.16 19.49 7.80
N SER A 221 7.07 19.12 8.70
CA SER A 221 6.85 18.14 9.78
C SER A 221 6.26 16.81 9.28
N GLY A 222 5.14 16.35 9.85
CA GLY A 222 4.52 15.07 9.49
C GLY A 222 3.96 15.03 8.06
N MET A 223 3.55 16.16 7.49
CA MET A 223 3.06 16.21 6.11
C MET A 223 4.21 15.97 5.13
N LEU A 224 5.38 16.54 5.39
CA LEU A 224 6.57 16.32 4.57
C LEU A 224 6.93 14.82 4.47
N VAL A 225 6.89 14.10 5.60
CA VAL A 225 7.14 12.65 5.62
C VAL A 225 6.12 11.91 4.75
N LYS A 226 4.83 12.24 4.84
CA LYS A 226 3.77 11.60 4.06
C LYS A 226 3.92 11.86 2.56
N VAL A 227 4.19 13.10 2.15
CA VAL A 227 4.31 13.44 0.72
C VAL A 227 5.60 12.88 0.12
N ARG A 228 6.71 12.86 0.87
CA ARG A 228 7.94 12.18 0.42
C ARG A 228 7.73 10.67 0.27
N ALA A 229 7.02 10.04 1.20
CA ALA A 229 6.67 8.62 1.07
C ALA A 229 5.79 8.37 -0.15
N ALA A 230 4.75 9.20 -0.38
CA ALA A 230 3.90 9.09 -1.56
C ALA A 230 4.67 9.29 -2.87
N LEU A 231 5.60 10.25 -2.93
CA LEU A 231 6.44 10.47 -4.11
C LEU A 231 7.37 9.27 -4.35
N ALA A 232 8.02 8.75 -3.31
CA ALA A 232 8.86 7.55 -3.42
C ALA A 232 8.05 6.33 -3.88
N SER A 233 6.85 6.13 -3.35
CA SER A 233 5.94 5.08 -3.82
C SER A 233 5.54 5.28 -5.28
N ALA A 234 5.24 6.50 -5.70
CA ALA A 234 4.86 6.81 -7.08
C ALA A 234 6.01 6.53 -8.06
N GLU A 235 7.22 6.94 -7.70
CA GLU A 235 8.42 6.71 -8.52
C GLU A 235 8.82 5.24 -8.58
N ARG A 236 8.62 4.50 -7.48
CA ARG A 236 8.86 3.07 -7.42
C ARG A 236 7.85 2.29 -8.26
N SER A 237 6.55 2.54 -8.06
CA SER A 237 5.49 1.80 -8.76
C SER A 237 5.29 2.22 -10.20
N GLY A 238 5.75 3.43 -10.57
CA GLY A 238 5.51 4.04 -11.87
C GLY A 238 4.07 4.51 -12.07
N CYS A 239 3.22 4.48 -11.04
CA CYS A 239 1.84 4.96 -11.10
C CYS A 239 1.57 6.08 -10.08
N PRO A 240 0.55 6.92 -10.29
CA PRO A 240 0.19 7.98 -9.34
C PRO A 240 -0.20 7.42 -7.97
N VAL A 241 0.11 8.19 -6.92
CA VAL A 241 -0.27 7.89 -5.54
C VAL A 241 -1.22 8.96 -5.05
N VAL A 242 -2.39 8.57 -4.54
CA VAL A 242 -3.40 9.48 -4.00
C VAL A 242 -3.33 9.43 -2.47
N ILE A 243 -3.14 10.59 -1.84
CA ILE A 243 -3.27 10.75 -0.38
C ILE A 243 -4.71 11.17 -0.10
N ALA A 244 -5.46 10.33 0.62
CA ALA A 244 -6.87 10.54 0.89
C ALA A 244 -7.24 10.25 2.34
N SER A 245 -8.38 10.77 2.79
CA SER A 245 -8.92 10.50 4.12
C SER A 245 -9.84 9.29 4.11
N TRP A 246 -9.65 8.36 5.04
CA TRP A 246 -10.61 7.26 5.26
C TRP A 246 -11.92 7.73 5.90
N LYS A 247 -11.98 8.95 6.43
CA LYS A 247 -13.18 9.52 7.08
C LYS A 247 -14.28 9.96 6.09
N HIS A 248 -13.95 10.01 4.80
CA HIS A 248 -14.90 10.38 3.74
C HIS A 248 -15.01 9.24 2.70
N PRO A 249 -15.53 8.07 3.11
CA PRO A 249 -15.51 6.87 2.28
C PRO A 249 -16.30 7.02 0.98
N SER A 250 -17.32 7.88 0.94
CA SER A 250 -18.07 8.17 -0.30
C SER A 250 -17.19 8.72 -1.43
N GLN A 251 -16.09 9.40 -1.10
CA GLN A 251 -15.16 9.95 -2.10
C GLN A 251 -14.33 8.86 -2.79
N LEU A 252 -14.19 7.66 -2.19
CA LEU A 252 -13.50 6.53 -2.83
C LEU A 252 -14.25 6.08 -4.09
N VAL A 253 -15.57 6.05 -4.04
CA VAL A 253 -16.42 5.65 -5.18
C VAL A 253 -16.30 6.67 -6.33
N GLY A 254 -16.00 7.94 -6.02
CA GLY A 254 -15.75 8.96 -7.04
C GLY A 254 -14.56 8.65 -7.96
N LEU A 255 -13.58 7.87 -7.49
CA LEU A 255 -12.39 7.50 -8.30
C LEU A 255 -12.75 6.72 -9.57
N SER A 256 -13.81 5.91 -9.55
CA SER A 256 -14.28 5.16 -10.73
C SER A 256 -14.98 6.06 -11.74
N LYS A 257 -15.46 7.22 -11.30
CA LYS A 257 -16.09 8.26 -12.12
C LYS A 257 -15.10 9.33 -12.60
N GLY A 258 -13.81 9.17 -12.28
CA GLY A 258 -12.78 10.17 -12.58
C GLY A 258 -12.84 11.42 -11.69
N GLU A 259 -13.58 11.37 -10.59
CA GLU A 259 -13.59 12.46 -9.61
C GLU A 259 -12.24 12.55 -8.88
N ARG A 260 -11.88 13.77 -8.47
CA ARG A 260 -10.64 14.00 -7.71
C ARG A 260 -10.85 13.61 -6.26
N LEU A 261 -9.92 12.80 -5.76
CA LEU A 261 -9.84 12.42 -4.35
C LEU A 261 -8.52 12.95 -3.78
N GLY A 262 -8.61 13.76 -2.72
CA GLY A 262 -7.44 14.26 -1.98
C GLY A 262 -6.36 14.86 -2.87
N THR A 263 -5.10 14.52 -2.58
CA THR A 263 -3.92 14.99 -3.35
C THR A 263 -3.31 13.86 -4.15
N ARG A 264 -3.17 14.06 -5.46
CA ARG A 264 -2.49 13.14 -6.37
C ARG A 264 -1.00 13.48 -6.46
N VAL A 265 -0.14 12.53 -6.15
CA VAL A 265 1.31 12.61 -6.32
C VAL A 265 1.69 11.82 -7.56
N VAL A 266 2.33 12.47 -8.53
CA VAL A 266 2.68 11.84 -9.82
C VAL A 266 4.17 11.52 -9.89
N PRO A 267 4.56 10.38 -10.49
CA PRO A 267 5.97 10.09 -10.73
C PRO A 267 6.59 11.10 -11.70
N GLY A 268 7.89 11.36 -11.57
CA GLY A 268 8.62 12.20 -12.52
C GLY A 268 8.54 11.68 -13.96
N SER A 269 8.61 12.59 -14.93
CA SER A 269 8.38 12.37 -16.37
C SER A 269 9.29 11.36 -17.09
N GLY A 270 10.19 10.67 -16.37
CA GLY A 270 11.07 9.61 -16.91
C GLY A 270 10.69 8.17 -16.55
N VAL A 271 9.69 7.94 -15.67
CA VAL A 271 9.38 6.59 -15.15
C VAL A 271 8.30 5.86 -15.96
N ALA A 272 7.38 6.60 -16.58
CA ALA A 272 6.25 6.02 -17.33
C ALA A 272 6.65 5.14 -18.53
N ALA A 273 7.89 5.26 -19.04
CA ALA A 273 8.37 4.55 -20.23
C ALA A 273 8.78 3.08 -19.98
N ARG A 274 8.85 2.60 -18.72
CA ARG A 274 9.26 1.21 -18.44
C ARG A 274 8.13 0.18 -18.55
N ALA A 275 6.87 0.61 -18.63
CA ALA A 275 5.72 -0.29 -18.69
C ALA A 275 5.49 -0.97 -20.06
N SER A 276 6.17 -0.52 -21.11
CA SER A 276 5.97 -0.96 -22.51
C SER A 276 7.05 -1.90 -23.06
N GLY A 277 8.04 -2.32 -22.26
CA GLY A 277 9.31 -2.86 -22.78
C GLY A 277 9.65 -4.34 -22.50
N VAL A 278 8.75 -5.17 -21.97
CA VAL A 278 9.07 -6.61 -21.74
C VAL A 278 8.00 -7.49 -22.37
N GLY A 279 8.17 -7.72 -23.68
CA GLY A 279 7.42 -8.67 -24.46
C GLY A 279 8.23 -9.07 -25.69
N ALA A 280 8.87 -10.25 -25.59
CA ALA A 280 9.40 -11.11 -26.66
C ALA A 280 10.85 -11.52 -26.39
N GLN A 281 11.01 -12.64 -25.65
CA GLN A 281 11.92 -13.73 -26.01
C GLN A 281 11.82 -14.84 -24.96
N ARG A 282 10.93 -15.81 -25.20
CA ARG A 282 11.22 -17.21 -24.90
C ARG A 282 10.76 -18.02 -26.10
N GLY A 283 11.77 -18.41 -26.88
CA GLY A 283 11.63 -19.31 -28.01
C GLY A 283 11.32 -20.73 -27.56
N LEU A 284 10.69 -21.43 -28.48
CA LEU A 284 10.47 -22.87 -28.49
C LEU A 284 11.82 -23.62 -28.44
N SER A 285 11.95 -24.53 -27.49
CA SER A 285 12.59 -25.85 -27.64
C SER A 285 12.27 -26.70 -26.41
#